data_AF-A0A6A1C4Z7-F1
#
_entry.id   AF-A0A6A1C4Z7-F1
#
_cell.length_a   1.000
_cell.length_b   1.000
_cell.length_c   1.000
_cell.angle_alpha   90.00
_cell.angle_beta   90.00
_cell.angle_gamma   90.00
#
_symmetry.space_group_name_H-M   'P 1'
#
loop_
_entity.id
_entity.type
_entity.pdbx_description
1 polymer ?
#
loop_
_entity_poly.entity_id
_entity_poly.type
_entity_poly.pdbx_seq_one_letter_code
_entity_poly.pdbx_strand_id
1 'polypeptide(L)'
;MKKALVLLVSFICYQIVCHAQVMDEHYYFKNLSVQNGLSQNTVNAILQDKQGFMWFGTKDGLNRYDGLSFRQFKHDGRSQRSIGNNFITALYEDAEGNIWVGTDVGLYIYYPENDSFRHFEELSAEETKIEHTVTAIVGDDQGCVW
;
A
#
# COMPACT_ATOMS: atom_id res chain seq x y z
N MET A 1 -62.48 17.52 -19.57
CA MET A 1 -62.04 16.21 -19.02
C MET A 1 -60.66 15.76 -19.54
N LYS A 2 -60.40 15.70 -20.85
CA LYS A 2 -59.10 15.24 -21.40
C LYS A 2 -57.86 16.04 -20.95
N LYS A 3 -57.95 17.38 -20.84
CA LYS A 3 -56.82 18.24 -20.38
C LYS A 3 -56.47 18.04 -18.89
N ALA A 4 -57.48 17.80 -18.06
CA ALA A 4 -57.30 17.55 -16.63
C ALA A 4 -56.65 16.18 -16.38
N LEU A 5 -56.99 15.17 -17.20
CA LEU A 5 -56.37 13.85 -17.14
C LEU A 5 -54.88 13.89 -17.52
N VAL A 6 -54.52 14.64 -18.57
CA VAL A 6 -53.12 14.79 -19.00
C VAL A 6 -52.28 15.50 -17.92
N LEU A 7 -52.81 16.57 -17.31
CA LEU A 7 -52.14 17.27 -16.22
C LEU A 7 -51.93 16.39 -14.97
N LEU A 8 -52.93 15.56 -14.64
CA LEU A 8 -52.86 14.63 -13.52
C LEU A 8 -51.80 13.53 -13.76
N VAL A 9 -51.77 12.96 -14.96
CA VAL A 9 -50.75 11.95 -15.33
C VAL A 9 -49.35 12.56 -15.33
N SER A 10 -49.16 13.77 -15.85
CA SER A 10 -47.85 14.45 -15.78
C SER A 10 -47.41 14.78 -14.36
N PHE A 11 -48.34 15.10 -13.45
CA PHE A 11 -48.03 15.36 -12.05
C PHE A 11 -47.63 14.07 -11.30
N ILE A 12 -48.31 12.96 -11.59
CA ILE A 12 -47.96 11.64 -11.05
C ILE A 12 -46.59 11.19 -11.58
N CYS A 13 -46.31 11.38 -12.87
CA CYS A 13 -44.99 11.09 -13.44
C CYS A 13 -43.89 11.97 -12.82
N TYR A 14 -44.17 13.24 -12.51
CA TYR A 14 -43.21 14.12 -11.83
C TYR A 14 -42.86 13.66 -10.40
N GLN A 15 -43.82 13.07 -9.67
CA GLN A 15 -43.59 12.50 -8.33
C GLN A 15 -42.83 11.16 -8.36
N ILE A 16 -42.83 10.47 -9.51
CA ILE A 16 -42.06 9.22 -9.72
C ILE A 16 -40.60 9.53 -10.11
N VAL A 17 -40.30 10.76 -10.57
CA VAL A 17 -38.93 11.20 -10.86
C VAL A 17 -38.19 11.46 -9.53
N CYS A 18 -37.51 10.40 -9.08
CA CYS A 18 -36.27 10.45 -8.31
C CYS A 18 -36.38 11.00 -6.88
N HIS A 19 -36.95 10.22 -5.98
CA HIS A 19 -36.42 10.23 -4.61
C HIS A 19 -35.06 9.52 -4.63
N ALA A 20 -33.98 10.28 -4.88
CA ALA A 20 -32.65 9.82 -4.52
C ALA A 20 -32.60 9.77 -2.99
N GLN A 21 -32.90 8.61 -2.42
CA GLN A 21 -32.56 8.37 -1.02
C GLN A 21 -31.04 8.27 -0.96
N VAL A 22 -30.41 9.22 -0.25
CA VAL A 22 -29.03 9.08 0.19
C VAL A 22 -29.03 7.87 1.11
N MET A 23 -28.55 6.72 0.64
CA MET A 23 -28.24 5.62 1.53
C MET A 23 -27.03 6.03 2.36
N ASP A 24 -27.22 6.12 3.67
CA ASP A 24 -26.12 6.26 4.62
C ASP A 24 -25.35 4.92 4.60
N GLU A 25 -24.31 4.83 3.78
CA GLU A 25 -23.45 3.64 3.75
C GLU A 25 -22.66 3.59 5.06
N HIS A 26 -23.15 2.80 6.01
CA HIS A 26 -22.40 2.47 7.22
C HIS A 26 -21.26 1.50 6.86
N TYR A 27 -20.05 2.05 6.72
CA TYR A 27 -18.84 1.22 6.55
C TYR A 27 -18.46 0.55 7.87
N TYR A 28 -18.31 -0.77 7.84
CA TYR A 28 -17.72 -1.54 8.93
C TYR A 28 -16.26 -1.82 8.63
N PHE A 29 -15.38 -1.36 9.52
CA PHE A 29 -13.95 -1.61 9.40
C PHE A 29 -13.54 -2.75 10.32
N LYS A 30 -12.88 -3.77 9.76
CA LYS A 30 -12.14 -4.74 10.56
C LYS A 30 -10.81 -4.10 10.96
N ASN A 31 -10.55 -4.02 12.26
CA ASN A 31 -9.28 -3.51 12.76
C ASN A 31 -8.24 -4.64 12.82
N LEU A 32 -7.08 -4.40 12.21
CA LEU A 32 -5.89 -5.24 12.36
C LEU A 32 -4.79 -4.36 12.97
N SER A 33 -4.33 -4.72 14.17
CA SER A 33 -3.38 -3.93 14.96
C SER A 33 -2.19 -4.78 15.43
N VAL A 34 -1.37 -4.21 16.32
CA VAL A 34 -0.32 -4.95 17.03
C VAL A 34 -0.83 -6.21 17.74
N GLN A 35 -2.09 -6.23 18.19
CA GLN A 35 -2.69 -7.42 18.80
C GLN A 35 -2.89 -8.57 17.80
N ASN A 36 -2.91 -8.26 16.50
CA ASN A 36 -3.07 -9.23 15.42
C ASN A 36 -1.73 -9.61 14.77
N GLY A 37 -0.62 -9.01 15.19
CA GLY A 37 0.72 -9.30 14.69
C GLY A 37 1.36 -8.20 13.84
N LEU A 38 0.71 -7.04 13.65
CA LEU A 38 1.36 -5.87 13.05
C LEU A 38 2.53 -5.42 13.94
N SER A 39 3.67 -5.05 13.36
CA SER A 39 4.85 -4.69 14.14
C SER A 39 4.70 -3.37 14.91
N GLN A 40 3.98 -2.39 14.34
CA GLN A 40 3.78 -1.07 14.95
C GLN A 40 2.54 -0.36 14.33
N ASN A 41 1.84 0.46 15.11
CA ASN A 41 0.52 1.03 14.74
C ASN A 41 0.53 2.16 13.68
N THR A 42 1.69 2.75 13.39
CA THR A 42 1.87 3.80 12.39
C THR A 42 2.28 3.17 11.07
N VAL A 43 1.32 2.98 10.18
CA VAL A 43 1.55 2.49 8.82
C VAL A 43 1.80 3.69 7.90
N ASN A 44 2.97 3.75 7.29
CA ASN A 44 3.37 4.83 6.36
C ASN A 44 3.16 4.43 4.89
N ALA A 45 3.27 3.15 4.57
CA ALA A 45 3.18 2.63 3.21
C ALA A 45 2.36 1.34 3.17
N ILE A 46 1.57 1.17 2.12
CA ILE A 46 0.76 -0.02 1.85
C ILE A 46 0.98 -0.42 0.39
N LEU A 47 1.19 -1.71 0.14
CA LEU A 47 1.35 -2.29 -1.18
C LEU A 47 0.61 -3.64 -1.23
N GLN A 48 -0.02 -3.97 -2.35
CA GLN A 48 -0.43 -5.35 -2.64
C GLN A 48 0.53 -5.89 -3.69
N ASP A 49 1.14 -7.05 -3.44
CA ASP A 49 2.01 -7.67 -4.43
C ASP A 49 1.24 -8.50 -5.47
N LYS A 50 1.90 -8.90 -6.55
CA LYS A 50 1.35 -9.74 -7.62
C LYS A 50 0.83 -11.10 -7.15
N GLN A 51 1.28 -11.57 -6.00
CA GLN A 51 0.83 -12.83 -5.39
C GLN A 51 -0.41 -12.64 -4.50
N GLY A 52 -0.81 -11.39 -4.27
CA GLY A 52 -1.97 -11.01 -3.47
C GLY A 52 -1.67 -10.77 -2.00
N PHE A 53 -0.41 -10.85 -1.55
CA PHE A 53 -0.06 -10.49 -0.18
C PHE A 53 -0.13 -8.97 0.01
N MET A 54 -0.58 -8.56 1.18
CA MET A 54 -0.59 -7.15 1.57
C MET A 54 0.68 -6.84 2.36
N TRP A 55 1.38 -5.80 1.96
CA TRP A 55 2.59 -5.29 2.60
C TRP A 55 2.30 -3.98 3.31
N PHE A 56 2.82 -3.84 4.53
CA PHE A 56 2.64 -2.66 5.37
C PHE A 56 4.00 -2.21 5.92
N GLY A 57 4.44 -1.05 5.44
CA GLY A 57 5.61 -0.37 5.98
C GLY A 57 5.22 0.43 7.22
N THR A 58 5.86 0.18 8.35
CA THR A 58 5.58 0.87 9.62
C THR A 58 6.80 1.66 10.11
N LYS A 59 6.64 2.41 11.20
CA LYS A 59 7.79 3.04 11.87
C LYS A 59 8.74 2.05 12.57
N ASP A 60 8.32 0.80 12.76
CA ASP A 60 9.15 -0.24 13.36
C ASP A 60 8.94 -1.62 12.71
N GLY A 61 9.23 -1.69 11.41
CA GLY A 61 9.31 -2.93 10.64
C GLY A 61 8.45 -2.93 9.37
N LEU A 62 8.79 -3.84 8.47
CA LEU A 62 7.99 -4.21 7.31
C LEU A 62 7.12 -5.43 7.67
N ASN A 63 5.87 -5.43 7.24
CA ASN A 63 4.94 -6.51 7.53
C ASN A 63 4.35 -7.06 6.23
N ARG A 64 4.28 -8.38 6.10
CA ARG A 64 3.52 -9.06 5.04
C ARG A 64 2.32 -9.78 5.65
N TYR A 65 1.14 -9.61 5.10
CA TYR A 65 -0.11 -10.21 5.54
C TYR A 65 -0.66 -11.14 4.46
N ASP A 66 -0.97 -12.37 4.85
CA ASP A 66 -1.49 -13.42 3.97
C ASP A 66 -3.03 -13.57 3.99
N GLY A 67 -3.73 -12.65 4.66
CA GLY A 67 -5.18 -12.75 4.89
C GLY A 67 -5.54 -13.42 6.23
N LEU A 68 -4.58 -14.03 6.91
CA LEU A 68 -4.74 -14.70 8.20
C LEU A 68 -3.80 -14.12 9.27
N SER A 69 -2.53 -13.95 8.95
CA SER A 69 -1.46 -13.60 9.89
C SER A 69 -0.43 -12.64 9.29
N PHE A 70 0.23 -11.88 10.16
CA PHE A 70 1.35 -11.03 9.77
C PHE A 70 2.67 -11.74 9.97
N ARG A 71 3.54 -11.61 8.97
CA ARG A 71 4.97 -11.86 9.08
C ARG A 71 5.70 -10.52 9.20
N GLN A 72 6.52 -10.37 10.24
CA GLN A 72 7.31 -9.18 10.47
C GLN A 72 8.75 -9.36 9.95
N PHE A 73 9.26 -8.33 9.31
CA PHE A 73 10.67 -8.20 8.91
C PHE A 73 11.25 -7.00 9.64
N LYS A 74 12.28 -7.25 10.45
CA LYS A 74 12.99 -6.23 11.24
C LYS A 74 14.49 -6.36 11.02
N HIS A 75 15.18 -5.27 11.29
CA HIS A 75 16.62 -5.18 11.28
C HIS A 75 17.23 -6.15 12.29
N ASP A 76 18.15 -6.96 11.80
CA ASP A 76 19.02 -7.81 12.60
C ASP A 76 20.47 -7.45 12.26
N GLY A 77 21.14 -6.76 13.20
CA GLY A 77 22.54 -6.35 13.05
C GLY A 77 23.54 -7.51 12.91
N ARG A 78 23.09 -8.77 13.04
CA ARG A 78 23.91 -9.97 12.80
C ARG A 78 23.72 -10.55 11.39
N SER A 79 22.71 -10.11 10.65
CA SER A 79 22.34 -10.67 9.35
C SER A 79 22.33 -9.59 8.26
N GLN A 80 23.24 -9.72 7.30
CA GLN A 80 23.27 -8.89 6.09
C GLN A 80 22.07 -9.14 5.16
N ARG A 81 21.28 -10.18 5.44
CA ARG A 81 20.05 -10.51 4.70
C ARG A 81 18.79 -9.92 5.32
N SER A 82 18.93 -9.22 6.46
CA SER A 82 17.82 -8.51 7.08
C SER A 82 17.67 -7.11 6.49
N ILE A 83 16.52 -6.49 6.68
CA ILE A 83 16.33 -5.09 6.34
C ILE A 83 17.29 -4.23 7.18
N GLY A 84 17.95 -3.23 6.58
CA GLY A 84 18.97 -2.47 7.31
C GLY A 84 18.41 -1.40 8.26
N ASN A 85 17.10 -1.09 8.18
CA ASN A 85 16.41 -0.19 9.09
C ASN A 85 14.93 -0.59 9.23
N ASN A 86 14.33 -0.30 10.39
CA ASN A 86 12.92 -0.61 10.66
C ASN A 86 11.95 0.47 10.22
N PHE A 87 12.39 1.72 10.02
CA PHE A 87 11.51 2.82 9.68
C PHE A 87 11.21 2.79 8.17
N ILE A 88 10.07 2.22 7.79
CA ILE A 88 9.67 2.06 6.40
C ILE A 88 8.85 3.27 5.96
N THR A 89 9.20 3.83 4.82
CA THR A 89 8.62 5.08 4.29
C THR A 89 7.92 4.89 2.96
N ALA A 90 8.39 3.96 2.12
CA ALA A 90 7.84 3.72 0.79
C ALA A 90 7.96 2.24 0.40
N LEU A 91 7.05 1.78 -0.45
CA LEU A 91 7.02 0.42 -0.98
C LEU A 91 6.64 0.44 -2.46
N TYR A 92 7.30 -0.39 -3.26
CA TYR A 92 6.97 -0.61 -4.67
C TYR A 92 7.34 -2.04 -5.08
N GLU A 93 6.56 -2.68 -5.94
CA GLU A 93 6.91 -3.97 -6.54
C GLU A 93 7.33 -3.75 -8.00
N ASP A 94 8.51 -4.23 -8.38
CA ASP A 94 8.98 -4.11 -9.76
C ASP A 94 8.38 -5.19 -10.70
N ALA A 95 8.74 -5.12 -11.98
CA ALA A 95 8.28 -6.05 -13.00
C ALA A 95 8.64 -7.52 -12.68
N GLU A 96 9.75 -7.76 -11.98
CA GLU A 96 10.24 -9.08 -11.60
C GLU A 96 9.59 -9.62 -10.31
N GLY A 97 8.86 -8.77 -9.57
CA GLY A 97 8.21 -9.14 -8.32
C GLY A 97 9.09 -8.89 -7.09
N ASN A 98 10.22 -8.18 -7.25
CA ASN A 98 11.00 -7.76 -6.10
C ASN A 98 10.31 -6.57 -5.43
N ILE A 99 10.38 -6.52 -4.10
CA ILE A 99 9.79 -5.42 -3.34
C ILE A 99 10.89 -4.42 -3.00
N TRP A 100 10.79 -3.24 -3.58
CA TRP A 100 11.60 -2.07 -3.26
C TRP A 100 11.06 -1.44 -1.97
N VAL A 101 11.95 -1.23 -1.01
CA VAL A 101 11.63 -0.81 0.36
C VAL A 101 12.44 0.43 0.69
N GLY A 102 11.74 1.57 0.71
CA GLY A 102 12.30 2.83 1.16
C GLY A 102 12.34 2.90 2.67
N THR A 103 13.45 3.39 3.21
CA THR A 103 13.63 3.66 4.64
C THR A 103 14.05 5.10 4.87
N ASP A 104 14.16 5.52 6.14
CA ASP A 104 14.68 6.83 6.51
C ASP A 104 16.19 6.99 6.29
N VAL A 105 16.91 5.91 6.01
CA VAL A 105 18.38 5.87 5.81
C VAL A 105 18.83 5.24 4.49
N GLY A 106 17.91 4.96 3.56
CA GLY A 106 18.27 4.42 2.25
C GLY A 106 17.24 3.46 1.68
N LEU A 107 17.66 2.75 0.63
CA LEU A 107 16.82 1.89 -0.19
C LEU A 107 17.25 0.43 -0.07
N TYR A 108 16.28 -0.47 0.09
CA TYR A 108 16.49 -1.91 0.15
C TYR A 108 15.61 -2.62 -0.89
N ILE A 109 16.07 -3.78 -1.35
CA ILE A 109 15.29 -4.68 -2.21
C ILE A 109 15.07 -5.97 -1.44
N TYR A 110 13.81 -6.38 -1.27
CA TYR A 110 13.43 -7.70 -0.80
C TYR A 110 13.22 -8.62 -2.00
N TYR A 111 13.91 -9.75 -1.98
CA TYR A 111 13.81 -10.82 -2.97
C TYR A 111 12.93 -11.95 -2.41
N PRO A 112 11.68 -12.12 -2.89
CA PRO A 112 10.79 -13.15 -2.37
C PRO A 112 11.32 -14.58 -2.62
N GLU A 113 12.09 -14.80 -3.69
CA GLU A 113 12.58 -16.14 -4.08
C GLU A 113 13.45 -16.81 -3.02
N ASN A 114 14.24 -16.01 -2.30
CA ASN A 114 15.19 -16.49 -1.30
C ASN A 114 15.00 -15.85 0.07
N ASP A 115 13.93 -15.08 0.22
CA ASP A 115 13.51 -14.47 1.48
C ASP A 115 14.61 -13.61 2.13
N SER A 116 15.20 -12.72 1.33
CA SER A 116 16.34 -11.89 1.77
C SER A 116 16.22 -10.44 1.32
N PHE A 117 16.87 -9.56 2.07
CA PHE A 117 17.03 -8.16 1.74
C PHE A 117 18.44 -7.89 1.23
N ARG A 118 18.56 -6.91 0.33
CA ARG A 118 19.83 -6.32 -0.10
C ARG A 118 19.74 -4.82 0.00
N HIS A 119 20.82 -4.19 0.48
CA HIS A 119 20.99 -2.74 0.45
C HIS A 119 21.30 -2.30 -0.99
N PHE A 120 20.61 -1.26 -1.47
CA PHE A 120 20.86 -0.69 -2.78
C PHE A 120 22.04 0.27 -2.71
N GLU A 121 23.20 -0.16 -3.24
CA GLU A 121 24.48 0.57 -3.12
C GLU A 121 24.99 1.13 -4.45
N GLU A 122 24.17 1.08 -5.51
CA GLU A 122 24.58 1.57 -6.82
C GLU A 122 24.80 3.08 -6.80
N LEU A 123 25.85 3.50 -7.51
CA LEU A 123 26.23 4.90 -7.63
C LEU A 123 25.51 5.53 -8.82
N SER A 124 25.04 6.76 -8.63
CA SER A 124 24.64 7.60 -9.76
C SER A 124 25.84 7.97 -10.65
N ALA A 125 25.58 8.58 -11.81
CA ALA A 125 26.62 9.14 -12.66
C ALA A 125 27.48 10.22 -11.96
N GLU A 126 26.97 10.80 -10.87
CA GLU A 126 27.66 11.79 -10.04
C GLU A 126 28.28 11.18 -8.77
N GLU A 127 28.42 9.84 -8.72
CA GLU A 127 29.00 9.09 -7.59
C GLU A 127 28.21 9.24 -6.27
N THR A 128 26.92 9.55 -6.35
CA THR A 128 26.03 9.64 -5.18
C THR A 128 25.31 8.33 -4.90
N LYS A 129 25.00 8.08 -3.62
CA LYS A 129 24.25 6.92 -3.12
C LYS A 129 22.94 7.34 -2.49
N ILE A 130 21.99 6.41 -2.40
CA ILE A 130 20.74 6.58 -1.66
C ILE A 130 20.98 6.19 -0.19
N GLU A 131 21.56 7.10 0.58
CA GLU A 131 21.85 6.92 2.03
C GLU A 131 20.97 7.81 2.93
N HIS A 132 19.93 8.39 2.35
CA HIS A 132 18.97 9.26 3.03
C HIS A 132 17.56 8.73 2.88
N THR A 133 16.63 9.42 3.54
CA THR A 133 15.21 9.07 3.51
C THR A 133 14.68 8.98 2.08
N VAL A 134 14.19 7.79 1.74
CA VAL A 134 13.44 7.56 0.50
C VAL A 134 11.99 7.90 0.77
N THR A 135 11.44 8.92 0.12
CA THR A 135 10.09 9.43 0.44
C THR A 135 8.99 8.78 -0.40
N ALA A 136 9.32 8.32 -1.60
CA ALA A 136 8.44 7.61 -2.50
C ALA A 136 9.28 6.68 -3.38
N ILE A 137 8.64 5.64 -3.91
CA ILE A 137 9.20 4.78 -4.94
C ILE A 137 8.06 4.52 -5.92
N VAL A 138 8.28 4.79 -7.20
CA VAL A 138 7.28 4.56 -8.26
C VAL A 138 7.95 3.99 -9.49
N GLY A 139 7.25 3.16 -10.25
CA GLY A 139 7.71 2.72 -11.56
C GLY A 139 6.99 3.43 -12.70
N ASP A 140 7.62 3.41 -13.87
CA ASP A 140 6.98 3.81 -15.13
C ASP A 140 6.68 2.62 -16.05
N ASP A 141 6.08 2.92 -17.21
CA ASP A 141 5.69 1.93 -18.21
C ASP A 141 6.88 1.34 -19.00
N GLN A 142 8.07 1.91 -18.85
CA GLN A 142 9.32 1.40 -19.43
C GLN A 142 10.07 0.47 -18.48
N GLY A 143 9.56 0.31 -17.25
CA GLY A 143 10.18 -0.51 -16.22
C GLY A 143 11.28 0.19 -15.44
N CYS A 144 11.42 1.51 -15.56
CA CYS A 144 12.31 2.27 -14.69
C CYS A 144 11.66 2.46 -13.31
N VAL A 145 12.49 2.51 -12.28
CA VAL A 145 12.11 2.80 -10.88
C VAL A 145 12.64 4.17 -10.51
N TRP A 146 11.78 5.02 -9.94
CA TRP A 146 12.01 6.41 -9.57
C TRP A 146 11.81 6.62 -8.06
#